data_AF-P19972-F1
#
_entry.id   AF-P19972-F1
#
_cell.length_a   1.000
_cell.length_b   1.000
_cell.length_c   1.000
_cell.angle_alpha   90.00
_cell.angle_beta   90.00
_cell.angle_gamma   90.00
#
_symmetry.space_group_name_H-M   'P 1'
#
loop_
_entity.id
_entity.type
_entity.pdbx_description
1 polymer ?
#
loop_
_entity_poly.entity_id
_entity_poly.type
_entity_poly.pdbx_seq_one_letter_code
_entity_poly.pdbx_strand_id
1 'polypeptide(L)'
;MRKETLIGLAFITANVIAWSLRWRMQKSTTIAAIAGCSGAATFGGLAGGIVGCIAAGILAILQGFEVNWHNGGGGDRSNPVKRSSDSFSIVNHNGEKVDSYAHLVPGKVGKVIIDNIELSAIRYANNHTSLGYHFTSDGSGPAARGEATTIWGVGADEAIDKGTPSKNDLQNMSADLAKNGFKGHQGVACSTVKDGNKDVYMIKFSLAGGSNDPGGSPCSDD
;
A
#
# COMPACT_ATOMS: atom_id res chain seq x y z
N MET A 1 29.00 -31.76 50.07
CA MET A 1 27.87 -31.85 49.12
C MET A 1 27.78 -30.53 48.38
N ARG A 2 28.30 -30.44 47.15
CA ARG A 2 28.24 -29.23 46.31
C ARG A 2 26.97 -29.33 45.45
N LYS A 3 26.05 -28.39 45.63
CA LYS A 3 24.90 -28.18 44.74
C LYS A 3 25.38 -27.31 43.59
N GLU A 4 25.50 -27.91 42.40
CA GLU A 4 25.71 -27.16 41.17
C GLU A 4 24.36 -26.65 40.67
N THR A 5 24.30 -25.32 40.55
CA THR A 5 23.17 -24.56 40.02
C THR A 5 23.10 -24.77 38.51
N LEU A 6 22.07 -25.49 38.03
CA LEU A 6 21.73 -25.55 36.61
C LEU A 6 21.19 -24.18 36.17
N ILE A 7 21.95 -23.48 35.34
CA ILE A 7 21.49 -22.33 34.55
C ILE A 7 20.71 -22.88 33.36
N GLY A 8 19.38 -22.83 33.45
CA GLY A 8 18.49 -23.11 32.32
C GLY A 8 18.52 -21.93 31.34
N LEU A 9 19.27 -22.09 30.23
CA LEU A 9 19.08 -21.25 29.04
C LEU A 9 17.80 -21.69 28.34
N ALA A 10 16.69 -20.99 28.61
CA ALA A 10 15.51 -21.04 27.76
C ALA A 10 15.75 -20.13 26.54
N PHE A 11 16.21 -20.71 25.43
CA PHE A 11 16.12 -20.06 24.12
C PHE A 11 14.64 -20.00 23.72
N ILE A 12 13.98 -18.88 24.06
CA ILE A 12 12.74 -18.48 23.40
C ILE A 12 13.17 -17.90 22.06
N THR A 13 13.22 -18.73 21.02
CA THR A 13 13.12 -18.23 19.65
C THR A 13 11.73 -17.63 19.50
N ALA A 14 11.61 -16.33 19.79
CA ALA A 14 10.49 -15.55 19.28
C ALA A 14 10.59 -15.65 17.76
N ASN A 15 9.72 -16.45 17.14
CA ASN A 15 9.42 -16.27 15.72
C ASN A 15 8.97 -14.81 15.61
N VAL A 16 9.85 -13.94 15.09
CA VAL A 16 9.46 -12.60 14.68
C VAL A 16 8.41 -12.83 13.60
N ILE A 17 7.15 -12.72 13.97
CA ILE A 17 6.06 -12.97 13.04
C ILE A 17 6.13 -11.82 12.03
N ALA A 18 6.52 -12.16 10.80
CA ALA A 18 6.74 -11.16 9.76
C ALA A 18 5.42 -10.42 9.48
N TRP A 19 5.55 -9.15 9.10
CA TRP A 19 4.42 -8.37 8.61
C TRP A 19 3.84 -9.06 7.37
N SER A 20 2.51 -9.08 7.25
CA SER A 20 1.83 -9.70 6.11
C SER A 20 0.66 -8.88 5.60
N LEU A 21 0.18 -9.23 4.41
CA LEU A 21 -1.04 -8.69 3.81
C LEU A 21 -1.97 -9.86 3.54
N ARG A 22 -3.04 -9.97 4.32
CA ARG A 22 -4.11 -10.91 4.02
C ARG A 22 -5.05 -10.26 3.03
N TRP A 23 -5.49 -11.01 2.01
CA TRP A 23 -6.33 -10.45 0.96
C TRP A 23 -7.27 -11.49 0.37
N ARG A 24 -8.37 -10.98 -0.18
CA ARG A 24 -9.29 -11.71 -1.05
C ARG A 24 -9.73 -10.84 -2.22
N MET A 25 -9.95 -11.46 -3.37
CA MET A 25 -10.53 -10.75 -4.51
C MET A 25 -12.02 -10.52 -4.27
N GLN A 26 -12.44 -9.26 -4.16
CA GLN A 26 -13.85 -8.88 -4.15
C GLN A 26 -14.44 -8.97 -5.56
N LYS A 27 -13.65 -8.60 -6.57
CA LYS A 27 -14.02 -8.68 -7.98
C LYS A 27 -12.81 -9.11 -8.80
N SER A 28 -12.87 -10.27 -9.41
CA SER A 28 -11.90 -10.71 -10.40
C SER A 28 -12.43 -10.41 -11.80
N THR A 29 -11.54 -10.05 -12.73
CA THR A 29 -11.89 -9.95 -14.15
C THR A 29 -10.89 -10.75 -14.98
N THR A 30 -11.24 -10.99 -16.25
CA THR A 30 -10.32 -11.52 -17.26
C THR A 30 -9.77 -10.42 -18.18
N ILE A 31 -9.98 -9.14 -17.82
CA ILE A 31 -9.55 -8.00 -18.62
C ILE A 31 -8.06 -7.76 -18.36
N ALA A 32 -7.22 -8.17 -19.30
CA ALA A 32 -5.77 -7.96 -19.27
C ALA A 32 -5.34 -6.58 -19.83
N ALA A 33 -6.28 -5.71 -20.17
CA ALA A 33 -6.02 -4.36 -20.67
C ALA A 33 -5.48 -3.48 -19.52
N ILE A 34 -4.17 -3.51 -19.32
CA ILE A 34 -3.42 -2.73 -18.34
C ILE A 34 -2.24 -2.13 -19.08
N ALA A 35 -2.02 -0.83 -18.92
CA ALA A 35 -0.91 -0.16 -19.57
C ALA A 35 0.43 -0.76 -19.11
N GLY A 36 1.35 -0.97 -20.06
CA GLY A 36 2.74 -1.27 -19.74
C GLY A 36 3.36 -0.14 -18.91
N CYS A 37 4.36 -0.46 -18.09
CA CYS A 37 5.05 0.53 -17.30
C CYS A 37 6.57 0.40 -17.33
N SER A 38 7.26 1.54 -17.29
CA SER A 38 8.67 1.58 -16.91
C SER A 38 8.82 1.24 -15.42
N GLY A 39 9.87 0.51 -15.07
CA GLY A 39 10.15 0.19 -13.66
C GLY A 39 9.31 -0.96 -13.10
N ALA A 40 8.82 -1.87 -13.95
CA ALA A 40 8.13 -3.08 -13.51
C ALA A 40 8.97 -3.86 -12.48
N ALA A 41 8.37 -4.18 -11.34
CA ALA A 41 9.03 -4.89 -10.25
C ALA A 41 9.52 -6.29 -10.65
N THR A 42 10.74 -6.61 -10.21
CA THR A 42 11.36 -7.95 -10.33
C THR A 42 11.62 -8.63 -8.99
N PHE A 43 11.21 -7.99 -7.88
CA PHE A 43 11.28 -8.58 -6.54
C PHE A 43 10.28 -9.74 -6.39
N GLY A 44 10.46 -10.59 -5.37
CA GLY A 44 9.52 -11.69 -5.07
C GLY A 44 9.40 -12.76 -6.17
N GLY A 45 10.39 -12.88 -7.06
CA GLY A 45 10.37 -13.81 -8.18
C GLY A 45 9.44 -13.40 -9.33
N LEU A 46 9.13 -12.10 -9.44
CA LEU A 46 8.40 -11.54 -10.57
C LEU A 46 9.32 -11.38 -11.78
N ALA A 47 8.81 -11.70 -12.97
CA ALA A 47 9.54 -11.54 -14.23
C ALA A 47 9.40 -10.13 -14.85
N GLY A 48 8.98 -9.13 -14.05
CA GLY A 48 8.58 -7.82 -14.56
C GLY A 48 7.23 -7.86 -15.29
N GLY A 49 7.12 -7.13 -16.40
CA GLY A 49 5.89 -7.02 -17.20
C GLY A 49 4.72 -6.41 -16.42
N ILE A 50 3.50 -6.70 -16.86
CA ILE A 50 2.27 -6.16 -16.27
C ILE A 50 2.14 -6.52 -14.77
N VAL A 51 2.45 -7.76 -14.39
CA VAL A 51 2.42 -8.16 -12.98
C VAL A 51 3.43 -7.36 -12.15
N GLY A 52 4.62 -7.11 -12.70
CA GLY A 52 5.62 -6.24 -12.08
C GLY A 52 5.13 -4.79 -11.93
N CYS A 53 4.38 -4.26 -12.89
CA CYS A 53 3.77 -2.93 -12.80
C CYS A 53 2.75 -2.83 -11.67
N ILE A 54 1.86 -3.83 -11.58
CA ILE A 54 0.87 -3.91 -10.50
C ILE A 54 1.58 -4.00 -9.15
N ALA A 55 2.61 -4.85 -9.03
CA ALA A 55 3.37 -5.00 -7.78
C ALA A 55 4.09 -3.71 -7.36
N ALA A 56 4.66 -2.95 -8.31
CA ALA A 56 5.28 -1.66 -8.01
C ALA A 56 4.25 -0.65 -7.47
N GLY A 57 3.06 -0.60 -8.06
CA GLY A 57 1.98 0.27 -7.58
C GLY A 57 1.44 -0.14 -6.21
N ILE A 58 1.25 -1.44 -5.95
CA ILE A 58 0.85 -1.95 -4.62
C ILE A 58 1.91 -1.58 -3.57
N LEU A 59 3.20 -1.75 -3.90
CA LEU A 59 4.30 -1.40 -3.00
C LEU A 59 4.26 0.08 -2.63
N ALA A 60 4.16 0.97 -3.61
CA ALA A 60 4.11 2.40 -3.37
C ALA A 60 2.89 2.79 -2.51
N ILE A 61 1.73 2.18 -2.74
CA ILE A 61 0.51 2.39 -1.93
C ILE A 61 0.71 1.92 -0.49
N LEU A 62 1.23 0.71 -0.27
CA LEU A 62 1.51 0.20 1.08
C LEU A 62 2.46 1.12 1.83
N GLN A 63 3.54 1.55 1.16
CA GLN A 63 4.49 2.52 1.69
C GLN A 63 3.81 3.87 2.03
N GLY A 64 2.91 4.36 1.17
CA GLY A 64 2.18 5.61 1.42
C GLY A 64 1.25 5.54 2.62
N PHE A 65 0.70 4.36 2.90
CA PHE A 65 -0.15 4.14 4.07
C PHE A 65 0.60 3.86 5.37
N GLU A 66 1.93 3.67 5.39
CA GLU A 66 2.67 3.46 6.65
C GLU A 66 2.50 4.61 7.64
N VAL A 67 2.54 5.86 7.15
CA VAL A 67 2.27 7.04 7.98
C VAL A 67 0.86 7.01 8.56
N ASN A 68 -0.05 6.21 7.96
CA ASN A 68 -1.41 6.11 8.42
C ASN A 68 -1.56 5.35 9.73
N TRP A 69 -1.20 4.07 9.71
CA TRP A 69 -1.33 3.23 10.90
C TRP A 69 -0.33 3.60 12.00
N HIS A 70 0.81 4.22 11.65
CA HIS A 70 1.73 4.79 12.64
C HIS A 70 1.06 5.83 13.52
N ASN A 71 0.13 6.62 12.97
CA ASN A 71 -0.43 7.78 13.66
C ASN A 71 -1.88 7.58 14.09
N GLY A 72 -2.53 6.49 13.69
CA GLY A 72 -3.86 6.12 14.18
C GLY A 72 -4.98 7.00 13.68
N GLY A 73 -5.41 6.81 12.45
CA GLY A 73 -6.65 7.41 11.93
C GLY A 73 -6.38 8.43 10.83
N GLY A 74 -6.98 8.24 9.66
CA GLY A 74 -6.99 9.19 8.52
C GLY A 74 -7.71 10.52 8.78
N GLY A 75 -7.74 10.97 10.03
CA GLY A 75 -8.53 12.12 10.48
C GLY A 75 -7.94 12.96 11.60
N ASP A 76 -7.03 12.43 12.45
CA ASP A 76 -6.44 13.23 13.54
C ASP A 76 -4.97 12.85 13.75
N ARG A 77 -4.06 13.68 13.23
CA ARG A 77 -2.61 13.41 13.21
C ARG A 77 -1.80 14.67 13.39
N SER A 78 -2.02 15.34 14.51
CA SER A 78 -1.24 16.50 14.96
C SER A 78 0.25 16.20 15.15
N ASN A 79 0.68 14.94 15.05
CA ASN A 79 2.07 14.57 15.26
C ASN A 79 2.54 13.55 14.21
N PRO A 80 3.21 13.98 13.13
CA PRO A 80 3.74 13.07 12.12
C PRO A 80 4.85 12.21 12.71
N VAL A 81 4.65 10.89 12.80
CA VAL A 81 5.79 9.97 12.82
C VAL A 81 6.51 10.11 11.47
N LYS A 82 7.73 10.66 11.50
CA LYS A 82 8.64 10.62 10.35
C LYS A 82 8.83 9.15 9.98
N ARG A 83 8.54 8.77 8.73
CA ARG A 83 9.09 7.52 8.19
C ARG A 83 10.62 7.60 8.26
N SER A 84 11.24 6.43 8.28
CA SER A 84 12.70 6.31 8.23
C SER A 84 13.32 6.89 6.94
N SER A 85 12.53 7.19 5.91
CA SER A 85 13.01 7.84 4.70
C SER A 85 12.76 9.35 4.72
N ASP A 86 13.83 10.12 4.52
CA ASP A 86 13.81 11.58 4.38
C ASP A 86 13.04 12.08 3.12
N SER A 87 12.56 11.15 2.29
CA SER A 87 11.91 11.41 1.00
C SER A 87 10.38 11.50 1.07
N PHE A 88 9.76 11.19 2.21
CA PHE A 88 8.30 11.23 2.35
C PHE A 88 7.79 12.66 2.47
N SER A 89 6.86 13.05 1.60
CA SER A 89 6.15 14.33 1.73
C SER A 89 4.71 14.25 1.23
N ILE A 90 3.83 15.04 1.84
CA ILE A 90 2.44 15.20 1.42
C ILE A 90 2.30 16.61 0.88
N VAL A 91 1.67 16.74 -0.28
CA VAL A 91 1.43 18.03 -0.95
C VAL A 91 -0.07 18.21 -1.12
N ASN A 92 -0.62 19.33 -0.68
CA ASN A 92 -2.04 19.61 -0.81
C ASN A 92 -2.41 19.99 -2.26
N HIS A 93 -3.70 20.21 -2.51
CA HIS A 93 -4.24 20.60 -3.81
C HIS A 93 -3.73 21.96 -4.35
N ASN A 94 -3.13 22.80 -3.49
CA ASN A 94 -2.53 24.09 -3.87
C ASN A 94 -1.03 23.98 -4.16
N GLY A 95 -0.43 22.80 -4.02
CA GLY A 95 1.02 22.60 -4.21
C GLY A 95 1.86 22.86 -2.95
N GLU A 96 1.24 23.05 -1.79
CA GLU A 96 1.95 23.31 -0.53
C GLU A 96 2.24 21.99 0.20
N LYS A 97 3.44 21.86 0.77
CA LYS A 97 3.77 20.72 1.63
C LYS A 97 2.98 20.81 2.93
N VAL A 98 2.41 19.69 3.36
CA VAL A 98 1.64 19.57 4.60
C VAL A 98 2.14 18.40 5.44
N ASP A 99 1.98 18.52 6.75
CA ASP A 99 2.56 17.56 7.69
C ASP A 99 1.76 16.25 7.80
N SER A 100 0.50 16.22 7.36
CA SER A 100 -0.35 15.05 7.49
C SER A 100 -1.46 15.01 6.45
N TYR A 101 -2.03 13.80 6.24
CA TYR A 101 -3.22 13.61 5.40
C TYR A 101 -4.44 14.40 5.88
N ALA A 102 -4.51 14.76 7.18
CA ALA A 102 -5.60 15.55 7.74
C ALA A 102 -5.60 17.00 7.25
N HIS A 103 -4.50 17.48 6.67
CA HIS A 103 -4.42 18.80 6.01
C HIS A 103 -4.81 18.75 4.53
N LEU A 104 -5.13 17.58 3.98
CA LEU A 104 -5.77 17.48 2.68
C LEU A 104 -7.23 17.91 2.81
N VAL A 105 -7.66 18.78 1.89
CA VAL A 105 -9.06 19.21 1.79
C VAL A 105 -9.88 18.05 1.25
N PRO A 106 -10.96 17.63 1.95
CA PRO A 106 -11.79 16.52 1.50
C PRO A 106 -12.27 16.68 0.04
N GLY A 107 -12.12 15.62 -0.76
CA GLY A 107 -12.52 15.59 -2.17
C GLY A 107 -11.62 16.35 -3.15
N LYS A 108 -10.55 17.00 -2.68
CA LYS A 108 -9.52 17.60 -3.53
C LYS A 108 -8.33 16.66 -3.65
N VAL A 109 -7.76 16.58 -4.86
CA VAL A 109 -6.59 15.75 -5.13
C VAL A 109 -5.33 16.50 -4.70
N GLY A 110 -4.60 15.91 -3.76
CA GLY A 110 -3.21 16.25 -3.44
C GLY A 110 -2.25 15.17 -3.95
N LYS A 111 -1.04 15.15 -3.40
CA LYS A 111 0.01 14.19 -3.76
C LYS A 111 0.71 13.64 -2.52
N VAL A 112 1.21 12.43 -2.63
CA VAL A 112 2.18 11.84 -1.69
C VAL A 112 3.42 11.48 -2.48
N ILE A 113 4.57 11.95 -2.04
CA ILE A 113 5.85 11.70 -2.70
C ILE A 113 6.69 10.83 -1.77
N ILE A 114 7.20 9.71 -2.28
CA ILE A 114 8.00 8.73 -1.54
C ILE A 114 9.10 8.25 -2.47
N ASP A 115 10.36 8.45 -2.12
CA ASP A 115 11.51 7.98 -2.92
C ASP A 115 11.42 8.41 -4.42
N ASN A 116 10.97 9.65 -4.68
CA ASN A 116 10.70 10.22 -6.00
C ASN A 116 9.51 9.61 -6.78
N ILE A 117 8.74 8.72 -6.16
CA ILE A 117 7.47 8.22 -6.69
C ILE A 117 6.36 9.16 -6.22
N GLU A 118 5.59 9.69 -7.17
CA GLU A 118 4.42 10.52 -6.90
C GLU A 118 3.14 9.67 -6.96
N LEU A 119 2.37 9.69 -5.87
CA LEU A 119 1.03 9.14 -5.76
C LEU A 119 0.02 10.28 -5.75
N SER A 120 -1.12 10.09 -6.41
CA SER A 120 -2.29 10.93 -6.15
C SER A 120 -2.86 10.61 -4.77
N ALA A 121 -3.27 11.62 -4.02
CA ALA A 121 -3.84 11.43 -2.68
C ALA A 121 -5.18 12.15 -2.55
N ILE A 122 -6.20 11.46 -2.04
CA ILE A 122 -7.52 12.04 -1.80
C ILE A 122 -7.94 11.68 -0.38
N ARG A 123 -8.30 12.68 0.41
CA ARG A 123 -9.01 12.47 1.68
C ARG A 123 -10.50 12.55 1.42
N TYR A 124 -11.28 11.63 1.96
CA TYR A 124 -12.74 11.69 1.94
C TYR A 124 -13.28 12.34 3.21
N ALA A 125 -14.55 12.77 3.17
CA ALA A 125 -15.22 13.40 4.32
C ALA A 125 -15.31 12.46 5.55
N ASN A 126 -15.32 11.15 5.34
CA ASN A 126 -15.31 10.14 6.39
C ASN A 126 -13.90 9.73 6.84
N ASN A 127 -12.89 10.56 6.57
CA ASN A 127 -11.49 10.34 6.97
C ASN A 127 -10.82 9.10 6.35
N HIS A 128 -11.44 8.46 5.36
CA HIS A 128 -10.73 7.51 4.53
C HIS A 128 -9.71 8.25 3.65
N THR A 129 -8.63 7.57 3.28
CA THR A 129 -7.62 8.11 2.38
C THR A 129 -7.47 7.19 1.18
N SER A 130 -7.48 7.75 -0.02
CA SER A 130 -7.17 7.04 -1.25
C SER A 130 -5.79 7.46 -1.77
N LEU A 131 -5.01 6.50 -2.22
CA LEU A 131 -3.71 6.68 -2.88
C LEU A 131 -3.74 6.03 -4.26
N GLY A 132 -3.34 6.79 -5.29
CA GLY A 132 -3.32 6.34 -6.68
C GLY A 132 -1.92 6.33 -7.24
N TYR A 133 -1.44 5.16 -7.66
CA TYR A 133 -0.18 5.00 -8.39
C TYR A 133 -0.46 4.96 -9.88
N HIS A 134 0.08 5.94 -10.63
CA HIS A 134 -0.03 6.00 -12.08
C HIS A 134 1.10 5.20 -12.73
N PHE A 135 0.76 4.28 -13.62
CA PHE A 135 1.75 3.54 -14.40
C PHE A 135 2.48 4.51 -15.34
N THR A 136 3.77 4.68 -15.10
CA THR A 136 4.67 5.44 -15.98
C THR A 136 4.81 4.70 -17.31
N SER A 137 4.43 5.30 -18.44
CA SER A 137 4.52 4.66 -19.76
C SER A 137 5.92 4.08 -20.02
N ASP A 138 5.96 2.87 -20.56
CA ASP A 138 7.19 2.20 -21.02
C ASP A 138 7.67 2.68 -22.41
N GLY A 139 7.01 3.69 -22.99
CA GLY A 139 7.30 4.21 -24.33
C GLY A 139 6.59 3.47 -25.47
N SER A 140 5.71 2.50 -25.18
CA SER A 140 4.92 1.79 -26.20
C SER A 140 3.80 2.62 -26.85
N GLY A 141 3.63 3.87 -26.43
CA GLY A 141 2.59 4.79 -26.90
C GLY A 141 1.60 5.16 -25.79
N PRO A 142 0.56 5.95 -26.12
CA PRO A 142 -0.51 6.23 -25.16
C PRO A 142 -1.27 4.95 -24.84
N ALA A 143 -1.67 4.79 -23.59
CA ALA A 143 -2.51 3.67 -23.15
C ALA A 143 -3.80 3.62 -23.99
N ALA A 144 -4.21 2.42 -24.40
CA ALA A 144 -5.43 2.24 -25.17
C ALA A 144 -6.67 2.55 -24.32
N ARG A 145 -7.77 2.91 -24.98
CA ARG A 145 -9.04 3.20 -24.30
C ARG A 145 -9.49 1.97 -23.50
N GLY A 146 -9.70 2.14 -22.20
CA GLY A 146 -10.14 1.07 -21.30
C GLY A 146 -9.00 0.34 -20.60
N GLU A 147 -7.74 0.64 -20.93
CA GLU A 147 -6.60 0.17 -20.16
C GLU A 147 -6.60 0.81 -18.77
N ALA A 148 -6.27 0.00 -17.77
CA ALA A 148 -5.98 0.50 -16.44
C ALA A 148 -4.62 1.22 -16.48
N THR A 149 -4.63 2.49 -16.12
CA THR A 149 -3.42 3.35 -16.06
C THR A 149 -3.05 3.71 -14.63
N THR A 150 -3.93 3.40 -13.67
CA THR A 150 -3.74 3.70 -12.25
C THR A 150 -4.21 2.50 -11.43
N ILE A 151 -3.42 2.13 -10.42
CA ILE A 151 -3.92 1.30 -9.31
C ILE A 151 -4.20 2.21 -8.12
N TRP A 152 -5.37 2.05 -7.52
CA TRP A 152 -5.78 2.80 -6.35
C TRP A 152 -5.83 1.90 -5.12
N GLY A 153 -5.46 2.44 -3.96
CA GLY A 153 -5.70 1.85 -2.65
C GLY A 153 -6.55 2.79 -1.82
N VAL A 154 -7.71 2.35 -1.37
CA VAL A 154 -8.59 3.10 -0.44
C VAL A 154 -8.44 2.49 0.93
N GLY A 155 -7.82 3.22 1.84
CA GLY A 155 -7.43 2.72 3.16
C GLY A 155 -8.16 3.38 4.32
N ALA A 156 -8.30 2.62 5.40
CA ALA A 156 -8.68 3.11 6.73
C ALA A 156 -7.93 2.35 7.82
N ASP A 157 -7.70 3.04 8.93
CA ASP A 157 -7.05 2.48 10.10
C ASP A 157 -7.97 1.51 10.84
N GLU A 158 -7.41 0.38 11.29
CA GLU A 158 -8.07 -0.56 12.20
C GLU A 158 -7.50 -0.44 13.62
N ALA A 159 -6.17 -0.51 13.73
CA ALA A 159 -5.45 -0.37 14.98
C ALA A 159 -4.20 0.49 14.79
N ILE A 160 -3.88 1.29 15.81
CA ILE A 160 -2.60 2.01 15.82
C ILE A 160 -1.47 1.00 15.97
N ASP A 161 -0.48 1.06 15.09
CA ASP A 161 0.74 0.27 15.19
C ASP A 161 1.96 1.13 14.88
N LYS A 162 2.95 1.12 15.77
CA LYS A 162 4.21 1.86 15.58
C LYS A 162 5.28 1.02 14.87
N GLY A 163 5.02 -0.28 14.68
CA GLY A 163 5.89 -1.15 13.91
C GLY A 163 5.91 -0.73 12.43
N THR A 164 7.05 -1.01 11.80
CA THR A 164 7.25 -0.72 10.38
C THR A 164 7.66 -2.01 9.69
N PRO A 165 6.89 -2.48 8.69
CA PRO A 165 7.29 -3.65 7.91
C PRO A 165 8.66 -3.39 7.25
N SER A 166 9.49 -4.41 7.14
CA SER A 166 10.73 -4.27 6.37
C SER A 166 10.42 -4.08 4.89
N LYS A 167 11.38 -3.53 4.13
CA LYS A 167 11.26 -3.44 2.66
C LYS A 167 10.97 -4.79 2.02
N ASN A 168 11.57 -5.86 2.55
CA ASN A 168 11.34 -7.22 2.06
C ASN A 168 9.91 -7.68 2.35
N ASP A 169 9.35 -7.37 3.52
CA ASP A 169 7.96 -7.72 3.85
C ASP A 169 6.99 -7.01 2.90
N LEU A 170 7.18 -5.70 2.69
CA LEU A 170 6.36 -4.92 1.76
C LEU A 170 6.45 -5.46 0.32
N GLN A 171 7.67 -5.81 -0.13
CA GLN A 171 7.88 -6.40 -1.46
C GLN A 171 7.20 -7.77 -1.58
N ASN A 172 7.25 -8.60 -0.55
CA ASN A 172 6.59 -9.90 -0.52
C ASN A 172 5.06 -9.78 -0.55
N MET A 173 4.49 -8.89 0.28
CA MET A 173 3.04 -8.57 0.25
C MET A 173 2.60 -8.09 -1.14
N SER A 174 3.37 -7.18 -1.73
CA SER A 174 3.07 -6.59 -3.03
C SER A 174 3.14 -7.62 -4.15
N ALA A 175 4.18 -8.45 -4.14
CA ALA A 175 4.37 -9.50 -5.12
C ALA A 175 3.27 -10.57 -5.02
N ASP A 176 2.88 -10.98 -3.81
CA ASP A 176 1.84 -11.97 -3.61
C ASP A 176 0.48 -11.48 -4.13
N LEU A 177 0.04 -10.28 -3.74
CA LEU A 177 -1.23 -9.74 -4.24
C LEU A 177 -1.23 -9.50 -5.76
N ALA A 178 -0.13 -8.99 -6.32
CA ALA A 178 -0.03 -8.79 -7.77
C ALA A 178 -0.05 -10.13 -8.53
N LYS A 179 0.75 -11.11 -8.10
CA LYS A 179 0.95 -12.38 -8.79
C LYS A 179 -0.23 -13.33 -8.61
N ASN A 180 -0.74 -13.44 -7.39
CA ASN A 180 -1.73 -14.45 -7.01
C ASN A 180 -3.15 -13.88 -6.89
N GLY A 181 -3.29 -12.59 -6.60
CA GLY A 181 -4.58 -11.89 -6.61
C GLY A 181 -4.98 -11.40 -7.99
N PHE A 182 -4.31 -10.34 -8.47
CA PHE A 182 -4.65 -9.69 -9.74
C PHE A 182 -4.25 -10.52 -10.97
N LYS A 183 -3.14 -11.27 -10.92
CA LYS A 183 -2.69 -12.18 -11.99
C LYS A 183 -2.54 -11.49 -13.37
N GLY A 184 -2.21 -10.20 -13.40
CA GLY A 184 -2.13 -9.43 -14.64
C GLY A 184 -3.48 -9.00 -15.22
N HIS A 185 -4.54 -8.97 -14.43
CA HIS A 185 -5.87 -8.53 -14.83
C HIS A 185 -6.38 -7.40 -13.94
N GLN A 186 -7.35 -6.65 -14.46
CA GLN A 186 -8.13 -5.71 -13.67
C GLN A 186 -8.93 -6.44 -12.57
N GLY A 187 -9.22 -5.75 -11.47
CA GLY A 187 -9.96 -6.32 -10.35
C GLY A 187 -10.08 -5.39 -9.14
N VAL A 188 -10.69 -5.91 -8.09
CA VAL A 188 -10.76 -5.29 -6.77
C VAL A 188 -10.40 -6.33 -5.72
N ALA A 189 -9.45 -6.01 -4.84
CA ALA A 189 -9.06 -6.83 -3.71
C ALA A 189 -9.37 -6.10 -2.39
N CYS A 190 -9.92 -6.83 -1.44
CA CYS A 190 -10.04 -6.40 -0.04
C CYS A 190 -8.87 -7.00 0.72
N SER A 191 -8.26 -6.21 1.60
CA SER A 191 -7.04 -6.64 2.29
C SER A 191 -6.88 -6.01 3.65
N THR A 192 -6.14 -6.71 4.52
CA THR A 192 -5.77 -6.30 5.86
C THR A 192 -4.26 -6.48 6.02
N VAL A 193 -3.55 -5.40 6.36
CA VAL A 193 -2.15 -5.43 6.77
C VAL A 193 -2.09 -5.95 8.20
N LYS A 194 -1.24 -6.94 8.47
CA LYS A 194 -1.07 -7.56 9.79
C LYS A 194 0.35 -7.43 10.30
N ASP A 195 0.49 -7.11 11.59
CA ASP A 195 1.72 -7.31 12.36
C ASP A 195 1.56 -8.60 13.18
N GLY A 196 2.11 -9.69 12.66
CA GLY A 196 1.81 -11.03 13.12
C GLY A 196 0.32 -11.37 13.07
N ASN A 197 -0.31 -11.53 14.24
CA ASN A 197 -1.74 -11.83 14.34
C ASN A 197 -2.62 -10.59 14.46
N LYS A 198 -2.04 -9.41 14.68
CA LYS A 198 -2.78 -8.17 14.88
C LYS A 198 -3.16 -7.56 13.53
N ASP A 199 -4.44 -7.24 13.35
CA ASP A 199 -4.94 -6.48 12.23
C ASP A 199 -4.63 -4.99 12.43
N VAL A 200 -3.96 -4.38 11.46
CA VAL A 200 -3.39 -3.02 11.57
C VAL A 200 -4.14 -2.04 10.68
N TYR A 201 -4.33 -2.38 9.40
CA TYR A 201 -4.84 -1.44 8.41
C TYR A 201 -5.56 -2.14 7.27
N MET A 202 -6.78 -1.71 6.96
CA MET A 202 -7.54 -2.23 5.83
C MET A 202 -7.31 -1.41 4.56
N ILE A 203 -7.17 -2.10 3.43
CA ILE A 203 -6.98 -1.47 2.11
C ILE A 203 -7.85 -2.18 1.08
N LYS A 204 -8.68 -1.41 0.37
CA LYS A 204 -9.29 -1.84 -0.88
C LYS A 204 -8.38 -1.45 -2.04
N PHE A 205 -7.76 -2.43 -2.69
CA PHE A 205 -7.03 -2.20 -3.94
C PHE A 205 -7.98 -2.30 -5.12
N SER A 206 -7.93 -1.33 -6.03
CA SER A 206 -8.73 -1.30 -7.25
C SER A 206 -7.85 -1.02 -8.45
N LEU A 207 -7.93 -1.91 -9.44
CA LEU A 207 -7.28 -1.77 -10.74
C LEU A 207 -8.36 -1.93 -11.80
N ALA A 208 -8.76 -0.84 -12.44
CA ALA A 208 -9.84 -0.82 -13.42
C ALA A 208 -9.50 0.12 -14.58
N GLY A 209 -10.20 -0.04 -15.70
CA GLY A 209 -10.07 0.88 -16.83
C GLY A 209 -10.45 2.30 -16.44
N GLY A 210 -9.62 3.27 -16.87
CA GLY A 210 -9.69 4.66 -16.40
C GLY A 210 -8.72 4.96 -15.27
N SER A 211 -8.52 6.24 -14.98
CA SER A 211 -7.55 6.72 -13.99
C SER A 211 -8.20 7.36 -12.76
N ASN A 212 -9.54 7.56 -12.79
CA ASN A 212 -10.25 8.21 -11.70
C ASN A 212 -10.24 7.33 -10.45
N ASP A 213 -10.16 8.00 -9.30
CA ASP A 213 -10.33 7.36 -8.00
C ASP A 213 -11.67 6.61 -7.94
N PRO A 214 -11.68 5.34 -7.48
CA PRO A 214 -12.89 4.52 -7.46
C PRO A 214 -13.89 4.96 -6.38
N GLY A 215 -13.49 5.81 -5.45
CA GLY A 215 -14.31 6.15 -4.29
C GLY A 215 -14.64 4.94 -3.41
N GLY A 216 -15.72 5.10 -2.64
CA GLY A 216 -16.29 4.05 -1.81
C GLY A 216 -15.50 3.75 -0.53
N SER A 217 -15.97 2.75 0.22
CA SER A 217 -15.31 2.34 1.46
C SER A 217 -14.12 1.42 1.21
N PRO A 218 -13.09 1.42 2.07
CA PRO A 218 -12.16 0.32 2.25
C PRO A 218 -12.91 -0.99 2.53
N CYS A 219 -12.20 -2.11 2.39
CA CYS A 219 -12.72 -3.40 2.79
C CYS A 219 -11.57 -4.30 3.27
N SER A 220 -11.84 -5.08 4.31
CA SER A 220 -10.88 -5.95 4.98
C SER A 220 -11.05 -7.43 4.61
N ASP A 221 -10.09 -8.25 5.03
CA ASP A 221 -10.16 -9.71 5.03
C ASP A 221 -9.54 -10.25 6.33
N ASP A 222 -10.23 -10.00 7.45
CA ASP A 222 -9.75 -10.29 8.80
C ASP A 222 -9.80 -11.78 9.18
#